data_AF-A0AAV6KTT3-F1
#
_entry.id   AF-A0AAV6KTT3-F1
#
_cell.length_a   1.000
_cell.length_b   1.000
_cell.length_c   1.000
_cell.angle_alpha   90.00
_cell.angle_beta   90.00
_cell.angle_gamma   90.00
#
_symmetry.space_group_name_H-M   'P 1'
#
loop_
_entity.id
_entity.type
_entity.pdbx_description
1 polymer ?
#
loop_
_entity_poly.entity_id
_entity_poly.type
_entity_poly.pdbx_seq_one_letter_code
_entity_poly.pdbx_strand_id
1 'polypeptide(L)' 'MPHVVLAQMVKTYGSVMYLKMGSCDMVVTSSPGEARAFLKTSDHNFSNCPPGAGATHIAYGAQDFVFANIGPRWNLFRK' A
#
# COMPACT_ATOMS: atom_id res chain seq x y z
N MET A 1 15.83 8.06 6.86
CA MET A 1 14.48 7.44 6.91
C MET A 1 14.05 7.07 5.51
N PRO A 2 13.34 5.93 5.29
CA PRO A 2 13.01 5.45 3.95
C PRO A 2 12.28 6.48 3.06
N HIS A 3 11.32 7.23 3.62
CA HIS A 3 10.53 8.21 2.86
C HIS A 3 11.38 9.36 2.26
N VAL A 4 12.50 9.72 2.89
CA VAL A 4 13.41 10.77 2.38
C VAL A 4 14.15 10.28 1.14
N VAL A 5 14.63 9.04 1.15
CA VAL A 5 15.36 8.45 0.03
C VAL A 5 14.43 8.27 -1.17
N LEU A 6 13.21 7.76 -0.93
CA LEU A 6 12.20 7.62 -2.00
C LEU A 6 11.86 8.98 -2.64
N ALA A 7 11.69 10.03 -1.83
CA ALA A 7 11.45 11.39 -2.35
C ALA A 7 12.64 11.94 -3.16
N GLN A 8 13.88 11.57 -2.83
CA GLN A 8 15.05 11.95 -3.62
C GLN A 8 15.12 11.20 -4.96
N MET A 9 14.76 9.91 -4.98
CA MET A 9 14.77 9.07 -6.18
C MET A 9 13.80 9.57 -7.27
N VAL A 10 12.70 10.23 -6.87
CA VAL A 10 11.74 10.84 -7.80
C VAL A 10 12.40 11.81 -8.79
N LYS A 11 13.47 12.50 -8.37
CA LYS A 11 14.21 13.43 -9.23
C LYS A 11 14.89 12.74 -10.42
N THR A 12 15.18 11.45 -10.31
CA THR A 12 15.89 10.66 -11.32
C THR A 12 14.94 9.76 -12.10
N TYR A 13 13.97 9.14 -11.43
CA TYR A 13 13.10 8.10 -12.03
C TYR A 13 11.69 8.61 -12.37
N GLY A 14 11.32 9.81 -11.93
CA GLY A 14 9.97 10.35 -12.08
C GLY A 14 9.08 10.08 -10.87
N SER A 15 7.87 10.64 -10.90
CA SER A 15 6.92 10.61 -9.78
C SER A 15 6.26 9.24 -9.56
N VAL A 16 6.20 8.41 -10.61
CA VAL A 16 5.80 7.00 -10.54
C VAL A 16 7.02 6.15 -10.86
N MET A 17 7.44 5.31 -9.93
CA MET A 17 8.59 4.43 -10.11
C MET A 17 8.31 3.01 -9.60
N TYR A 18 8.88 2.02 -10.28
CA TYR A 18 8.85 0.62 -9.88
C TYR A 18 10.18 0.23 -9.27
N LEU A 19 10.14 -0.39 -8.09
CA LEU A 19 11.30 -0.77 -7.30
C LEU A 19 11.18 -2.24 -6.90
N LYS A 20 12.30 -2.94 -6.92
CA LYS A 20 12.41 -4.28 -6.35
C LYS A 20 13.01 -4.17 -4.95
N MET A 21 12.20 -4.42 -3.93
CA MET A 21 12.59 -4.39 -2.52
C MET A 21 12.87 -5.82 -2.04
N GLY A 22 14.10 -6.27 -2.22
CA GLY A 22 14.49 -7.65 -1.96
C GLY A 22 13.77 -8.61 -2.92
N SER A 23 12.88 -9.45 -2.39
CA SER A 23 12.04 -10.36 -3.18
C SER A 23 10.68 -9.79 -3.54
N CYS A 24 10.31 -8.61 -3.01
CA CYS A 24 9.00 -8.01 -3.22
C CYS A 24 9.07 -6.87 -4.23
N ASP A 25 8.05 -6.77 -5.06
CA ASP A 25 7.92 -5.67 -6.01
C ASP A 25 7.08 -4.54 -5.41
N MET A 26 7.47 -3.30 -5.68
CA MET A 26 6.83 -2.11 -5.12
C MET A 26 6.68 -1.04 -6.19
N VAL A 27 5.50 -0.41 -6.25
CA VAL A 27 5.28 0.82 -7.00
C VAL A 27 5.20 1.98 -6.02
N VAL A 28 5.95 3.04 -6.28
CA VAL A 28 5.95 4.27 -5.49
C VAL A 28 5.36 5.39 -6.34
N THR A 29 4.41 6.12 -5.76
CA THR A 29 3.85 7.35 -6.31
C THR A 29 4.23 8.52 -5.42
N SER A 30 4.42 9.70 -5.99
CA SER A 30 4.96 10.85 -5.24
C SER A 30 4.32 12.19 -5.61
N SER A 31 3.20 12.18 -6.34
CA SER A 31 2.38 13.38 -6.56
C SER A 31 0.97 13.26 -5.96
N PRO A 32 0.33 14.38 -5.56
CA PRO A 32 -1.05 14.37 -5.08
C PRO A 32 -2.06 13.84 -6.13
N GLY A 33 -1.80 14.09 -7.42
CA GLY A 33 -2.63 13.62 -8.52
C GLY A 33 -2.60 12.11 -8.64
N GLU A 34 -1.42 11.51 -8.57
CA GLU A 34 -1.25 10.05 -8.53
C GLU A 34 -1.88 9.47 -7.27
N ALA A 35 -1.61 10.03 -6.09
CA ALA A 35 -2.20 9.54 -4.85
C ALA A 35 -3.74 9.51 -4.93
N ARG A 36 -4.37 10.52 -5.53
CA ARG A 36 -5.81 10.54 -5.78
C ARG A 36 -6.24 9.45 -6.77
N ALA A 37 -5.47 9.23 -7.85
CA ALA A 37 -5.79 8.18 -8.82
C ALA A 37 -5.83 6.79 -8.16
N PHE A 38 -4.83 6.46 -7.35
CA PHE A 38 -4.74 5.14 -6.69
C PHE A 38 -5.70 5.00 -5.50
N LEU A 39 -5.77 6.01 -4.62
CA LEU A 39 -6.48 5.90 -3.34
C LEU A 39 -7.95 6.36 -3.39
N LYS A 40 -8.39 6.96 -4.50
CA LYS A 40 -9.78 7.42 -4.65
C LYS A 40 -10.41 6.97 -5.96
N THR A 41 -9.76 7.18 -7.09
CA THR A 41 -10.34 6.84 -8.39
C THR A 41 -10.35 5.33 -8.63
N SER A 42 -9.32 4.63 -8.15
CA SER A 42 -9.17 3.18 -8.29
C SER A 42 -8.99 2.49 -6.93
N ASP A 43 -9.59 3.05 -5.89
CA ASP A 43 -9.45 2.58 -4.50
C ASP A 43 -9.77 1.08 -4.36
N HIS A 44 -10.81 0.59 -5.03
CA HIS A 44 -11.19 -0.83 -5.03
C HIS A 44 -10.04 -1.76 -5.43
N ASN A 45 -9.15 -1.33 -6.32
CA ASN A 45 -8.02 -2.15 -6.78
C ASN A 45 -6.81 -2.09 -5.85
N PHE A 46 -6.66 -1.01 -5.07
CA PHE A 46 -5.42 -0.70 -4.33
C PHE A 46 -5.58 -0.62 -2.81
N SER A 47 -6.76 -0.87 -2.27
CA SER A 47 -7.04 -0.71 -0.83
C SER A 47 -6.71 -1.93 0.04
N ASN A 48 -6.24 -3.03 -0.55
CA ASN A 48 -5.81 -4.20 0.21
C ASN A 48 -4.39 -4.04 0.72
N CYS A 49 -4.14 -4.46 1.97
CA CYS A 49 -2.79 -4.49 2.52
C CYS A 49 -2.08 -5.79 2.07
N PRO A 50 -0.84 -5.73 1.55
CA PRO A 50 -0.08 -6.94 1.22
C PRO A 50 0.14 -7.81 2.46
N PRO A 51 0.04 -9.14 2.34
CA PRO A 51 0.33 -10.04 3.45
C PRO A 51 1.81 -9.96 3.84
N GLY A 52 2.09 -10.07 5.13
CA GLY A 52 3.45 -10.06 5.68
C GLY A 52 3.48 -10.60 7.10
N ALA A 53 4.67 -10.70 7.70
CA ALA A 53 4.85 -11.28 9.04
C ALA A 53 3.96 -10.61 10.11
N GLY A 54 3.75 -9.30 10.02
CA GLY A 54 2.82 -8.58 10.89
C GLY A 54 1.37 -9.07 10.75
N ALA A 55 0.86 -9.11 9.51
CA ALA A 55 -0.47 -9.64 9.21
C ALA A 55 -0.64 -11.09 9.73
N THR A 56 0.37 -11.94 9.57
CA THR A 56 0.33 -13.34 10.02
C THR A 56 0.38 -13.49 11.53
N HIS A 57 1.37 -12.87 12.19
CA HIS A 57 1.68 -13.17 13.59
C HIS A 57 1.05 -12.19 14.58
N ILE A 58 0.99 -10.91 14.24
CA ILE A 58 0.43 -9.87 15.12
C ILE A 58 -1.10 -9.82 14.95
N ALA A 59 -1.55 -9.98 13.71
CA ALA A 59 -2.93 -9.82 13.30
C ALA A 59 -3.68 -11.16 13.12
N TYR A 60 -3.11 -12.25 13.65
CA TYR A 60 -3.71 -13.60 13.65
C TYR A 60 -4.14 -14.07 12.25
N GLY A 61 -3.31 -13.81 11.24
CA GLY A 61 -3.63 -14.10 9.85
C GLY A 61 -4.58 -13.09 9.21
N ALA A 62 -4.33 -11.78 9.41
CA ALA A 62 -5.12 -10.68 8.86
C ALA A 62 -6.62 -10.72 9.25
N GLN A 63 -6.90 -11.12 10.49
CA GLN A 63 -8.27 -11.14 11.02
C GLN A 63 -8.69 -9.83 11.68
N ASP A 64 -7.72 -8.93 11.92
CA ASP A 64 -7.96 -7.58 12.42
C ASP A 64 -8.53 -6.65 11.33
N PHE A 65 -8.81 -5.40 11.68
CA PHE A 65 -9.36 -4.42 10.76
C PHE A 65 -8.33 -3.85 9.77
N VAL A 66 -7.08 -3.67 10.18
CA VAL A 66 -6.05 -2.96 9.41
C VAL A 66 -5.50 -3.83 8.27
N PHE A 67 -5.26 -5.12 8.52
CA PHE A 67 -4.70 -6.03 7.50
C PHE A 67 -5.75 -6.84 6.74
N ALA A 68 -7.03 -6.80 7.12
CA ALA A 68 -8.08 -7.50 6.38
C ALA A 68 -8.28 -6.91 4.98
N ASN A 69 -8.39 -7.80 3.99
CA ASN A 69 -8.76 -7.41 2.63
C ASN A 69 -10.19 -6.83 2.57
N ILE A 70 -10.42 -5.91 1.64
CA ILE A 70 -11.74 -5.41 1.30
C ILE A 70 -12.68 -6.59 1.03
N GLY A 71 -13.80 -6.58 1.74
CA GLY A 71 -14.81 -7.61 1.68
C GLY A 71 -15.84 -7.45 2.80
N PRO A 72 -16.78 -8.40 2.93
CA PRO A 72 -17.87 -8.31 3.89
C PRO A 72 -17.41 -8.08 5.33
N ARG A 73 -16.33 -8.74 5.77
CA ARG A 73 -15.76 -8.57 7.11
C ARG A 73 -15.18 -7.17 7.33
N TRP A 74 -14.39 -6.68 6.38
CA TRP A 74 -13.81 -5.33 6.47
C TRP A 74 -14.90 -4.25 6.45
N ASN A 75 -15.94 -4.44 5.62
CA ASN A 75 -17.11 -3.56 5.58
C ASN A 75 -17.90 -3.55 6.91
N LEU A 76 -17.93 -4.67 7.63
CA LEU A 76 -18.54 -4.76 8.95
C LEU A 76 -17.75 -3.93 9.97
N PHE A 77 -16.42 -4.03 9.96
CA PHE A 77 -15.55 -3.28 10.89
C PHE A 77 -15.52 -1.77 10.63
N ARG A 78 -15.69 -1.33 9.37
CA ARG A 78 -15.63 0.08 8.99
C ARG A 78 -16.91 0.86 9.34
N LYS A 79 -18.04 0.18 9.50
CA LYS A 79 -19.31 0.81 9.88
C LYS A 79 -19.27 1.27 11.33
#